data_AF-A0A7W0J4E8-F1
#
_entry.id   AF-A0A7W0J4E8-F1
#
_cell.length_a   1.000
_cell.length_b   1.000
_cell.length_c   1.000
_cell.angle_alpha   90.00
_cell.angle_beta   90.00
_cell.angle_gamma   90.00
#
_symmetry.space_group_name_H-M   'P 1'
#
loop_
_entity.id
_entity.type
_entity.pdbx_description
1 polymer ?
#
loop_
_entity_poly.entity_id
_entity_poly.type
_entity_poly.pdbx_seq_one_letter_code
_entity_poly.pdbx_strand_id
1 'polypeptide(L)' 'MHLTGKIAGSALIIILILVVFSSVLSPYDPEKIDLDTIKEPPGIKHPFGTDNKGRDILSRVL' A
#
# COMPACT_ATOMS: atom_id res chain seq x y z
N MET A 1 -1.43 31.55 -2.47
CA MET A 1 -2.29 30.78 -1.54
C MET A 1 -3.25 29.81 -2.25
N HIS A 2 -3.85 30.14 -3.41
CA HIS A 2 -4.80 29.23 -4.08
C HIS A 2 -4.20 27.97 -4.72
N LEU A 3 -2.97 28.02 -5.28
CA LEU A 3 -2.37 26.88 -5.95
C LEU A 3 -1.98 25.77 -4.96
N THR A 4 -1.40 26.15 -3.82
CA THR A 4 -1.04 25.23 -2.73
C THR A 4 -2.28 24.51 -2.18
N GLY A 5 -3.39 25.24 -2.00
CA GLY A 5 -4.65 24.64 -1.56
C GLY A 5 -5.23 23.63 -2.56
N LYS A 6 -5.11 23.90 -3.87
CA LYS A 6 -5.53 22.96 -4.93
C LYS A 6 -4.69 21.68 -4.94
N ILE A 7 -3.37 21.80 -4.77
CA ILE A 7 -2.45 20.65 -4.71
C ILE A 7 -2.72 19.80 -3.48
N ALA A 8 -2.89 20.43 -2.32
CA ALA A 8 -3.22 19.72 -1.09
C ALA A 8 -4.59 19.02 -1.20
N GLY A 9 -5.59 19.71 -1.74
CA GLY A 9 -6.91 19.15 -2.00
C GLY A 9 -6.87 17.96 -2.94
N SER A 10 -6.13 18.04 -4.06
CA SER A 10 -6.01 16.92 -5.00
C SER A 10 -5.30 15.72 -4.38
N ALA A 11 -4.24 15.95 -3.59
CA ALA A 11 -3.54 14.88 -2.89
C ALA A 11 -4.48 14.17 -1.89
N LEU A 12 -5.28 14.92 -1.14
CA LEU A 12 -6.25 14.35 -0.21
C LEU A 12 -7.32 13.52 -0.92
N ILE A 13 -7.82 13.99 -2.07
CA ILE A 13 -8.78 13.23 -2.89
C ILE A 13 -8.16 11.92 -3.38
N ILE A 14 -6.90 11.94 -3.83
CA ILE A 14 -6.19 10.72 -4.26
C ILE A 14 -6.04 9.74 -3.10
N ILE A 15 -5.64 10.21 -1.92
CA ILE A 15 -5.53 9.36 -0.72
C ILE A 15 -6.89 8.75 -0.36
N LEU A 16 -7.96 9.55 -0.41
CA LEU A 16 -9.31 9.06 -0.13
C LEU A 16 -9.73 7.95 -1.10
N ILE A 17 -9.42 8.11 -2.40
CA ILE A 17 -9.66 7.07 -3.40
C ILE A 17 -8.87 5.81 -3.06
N LEU A 18 -7.58 5.92 -2.75
CA LEU A 18 -6.76 4.76 -2.38
C LEU A 18 -7.34 4.01 -1.18
N VAL A 19 -7.82 4.72 -0.16
CA VAL A 19 -8.45 4.12 1.04
C VAL A 19 -9.77 3.43 0.70
N VAL A 20 -10.65 4.07 -0.08
CA VAL A 20 -11.96 3.48 -0.44
C VAL A 20 -11.79 2.23 -1.31
N PHE A 21 -10.78 2.23 -2.18
CA PHE A 21 -10.51 1.13 -3.10
C PHE A 21 -9.40 0.19 -2.62
N SER A 22 -8.94 0.29 -1.36
CA SER A 22 -7.82 -0.52 -0.84
C SER A 22 -8.08 -2.02 -0.98
N SER A 23 -9.30 -2.47 -0.68
CA SER A 23 -9.69 -3.88 -0.85
C SER A 23 -9.53 -4.44 -2.28
N VAL A 24 -9.58 -3.59 -3.30
CA VAL A 24 -9.42 -3.99 -4.71
C VAL A 24 -7.99 -3.74 -5.20
N LEU A 25 -7.31 -2.74 -4.63
CA LEU A 25 -5.96 -2.34 -5.01
C LEU A 25 -4.86 -3.15 -4.30
N SER A 26 -5.13 -3.68 -3.10
CA SER A 26 -4.20 -4.49 -2.34
C SER A 26 -4.00 -5.86 -3.02
N PRO A 27 -2.76 -6.23 -3.41
CA PRO A 27 -2.52 -7.50 -4.08
C PRO A 27 -2.79 -8.73 -3.20
N TYR A 28 -2.68 -8.58 -1.88
CA TYR A 28 -2.87 -9.66 -0.91
C TYR A 28 -3.66 -9.19 0.32
N ASP A 29 -4.08 -10.16 1.13
CA ASP A 29 -4.62 -9.90 2.46
C ASP A 29 -3.51 -9.31 3.37
N PRO A 30 -3.72 -8.11 3.96
CA PRO A 30 -2.71 -7.43 4.79
C PRO A 30 -2.34 -8.17 6.08
N GLU A 31 -3.19 -9.08 6.55
CA GLU A 31 -2.96 -9.86 7.77
C GLU A 31 -2.41 -11.27 7.48
N LYS A 32 -2.39 -11.70 6.22
CA LYS A 32 -1.89 -13.01 5.82
C LYS A 32 -0.39 -13.14 6.07
N ILE A 33 -0.04 -13.99 7.02
CA ILE A 33 1.34 -14.37 7.34
C ILE A 33 1.81 -15.45 6.35
N ASP A 34 2.99 -15.25 5.79
CA ASP A 34 3.67 -16.21 4.93
C ASP A 34 5.14 -16.32 5.36
N LEU A 35 5.53 -17.44 5.95
CA LEU A 35 6.88 -17.57 6.51
C LEU A 35 7.95 -17.79 5.43
N ASP A 36 7.57 -18.18 4.22
CA ASP A 36 8.50 -18.45 3.12
C ASP A 36 9.01 -17.17 2.47
N THR A 37 8.29 -16.07 2.64
CA THR A 37 8.60 -14.78 2.02
C THR A 37 9.14 -13.77 3.02
N ILE A 38 9.58 -14.16 4.23
CA ILE A 38 10.06 -13.21 5.26
C ILE A 38 11.19 -12.32 4.73
N LYS A 39 11.02 -11.00 4.86
CA LYS A 39 12.01 -9.98 4.43
C LYS A 39 12.41 -10.11 2.96
N GLU A 40 11.50 -10.56 2.11
CA GLU A 40 11.70 -10.55 0.67
C GLU A 40 11.84 -9.09 0.18
N PRO A 41 12.83 -8.77 -0.66
CA PRO A 41 12.99 -7.42 -1.20
C PRO A 41 11.84 -7.05 -2.15
N PRO A 42 11.67 -5.76 -2.47
CA PRO A 42 10.76 -5.31 -3.52
C PRO A 42 10.91 -6.07 -4.84
N GLY A 43 9.79 -6.49 -5.42
CA GLY A 43 9.74 -7.24 -6.67
C GLY A 43 8.34 -7.29 -7.29
N ILE A 44 8.18 -8.04 -8.38
CA ILE A 44 6.91 -8.12 -9.11
C ILE A 44 5.80 -8.74 -8.24
N LYS A 45 6.13 -9.73 -7.41
CA LYS A 45 5.18 -10.37 -6.50
C LYS A 45 4.85 -9.47 -5.30
N HIS A 46 5.85 -8.85 -4.70
CA HIS A 46 5.73 -7.97 -3.54
C HIS A 46 6.33 -6.60 -3.89
N PRO A 47 5.55 -5.65 -4.45
CA PRO A 47 6.08 -4.40 -4.97
C PRO A 47 6.90 -3.60 -3.96
N PHE A 48 6.53 -3.66 -2.67
CA PHE A 48 7.26 -3.02 -1.57
C PHE A 48 8.02 -4.01 -0.68
N GLY A 49 8.09 -5.28 -1.09
CA GLY A 49 8.65 -6.37 -0.29
C GLY A 49 7.72 -6.80 0.83
N THR A 50 8.26 -7.59 1.76
CA THR A 50 7.51 -8.16 2.89
C THR A 50 8.15 -7.79 4.23
N ASP A 51 7.36 -7.86 5.31
CA ASP A 51 7.85 -7.60 6.66
C ASP A 51 8.48 -8.83 7.34
N ASN A 52 8.80 -8.69 8.63
CA ASN A 52 9.38 -9.74 9.45
C ASN A 52 8.47 -10.96 9.70
N LYS A 53 7.21 -10.93 9.24
CA LYS A 53 6.27 -12.04 9.24
C LYS A 53 5.89 -12.49 7.81
N GLY A 54 6.60 -11.96 6.81
CA GLY A 54 6.34 -12.19 5.39
C GLY A 54 4.98 -11.67 4.92
N ARG A 55 4.45 -10.65 5.59
CA ARG A 55 3.25 -9.96 5.12
C ARG A 55 3.64 -8.94 4.07
N ASP A 56 2.83 -8.81 3.02
CA ASP A 56 3.04 -7.85 1.94
C ASP A 56 2.95 -6.40 2.44
N ILE A 57 3.99 -5.59 2.22
CA ILE A 57 4.06 -4.22 2.75
C ILE A 57 3.09 -3.29 2.01
N LEU A 58 2.93 -3.45 0.69
CA LEU A 58 2.04 -2.59 -0.09
C LEU A 58 0.59 -2.74 0.39
N SER A 59 0.12 -3.97 0.54
CA SER A 59 -1.23 -4.30 1.01
C SER A 59 -1.52 -3.78 2.41
N ARG A 60 -0.50 -3.60 3.25
CA ARG A 60 -0.63 -3.08 4.62
C ARG A 60 -0.62 -1.56 4.72
N VAL A 61 -0.08 -0.88 3.71
CA VAL A 61 -0.01 0.59 3.67
C VAL A 61 -1.22 1.17 2.94
N LEU A 62 -1.75 0.45 1.95
CA LEU A 62 -3.03 0.74 1.28
C LEU A 62 -4.21 0.43 2.19
#